data_AF-A0A9D1YA60-F1
#
_entry.id   AF-A0A9D1YA60-F1
#
_cell.length_a   1.000
_cell.length_b   1.000
_cell.length_c   1.000
_cell.angle_alpha   90.00
_cell.angle_beta   90.00
_cell.angle_gamma   90.00
#
_symmetry.space_group_name_H-M   'P 1'
#
loop_
_entity.id
_entity.type
_entity.pdbx_description
1 polymer ?
#
loop_
_entity_poly.entity_id
_entity_poly.type
_entity_poly.pdbx_seq_one_letter_code
_entity_poly.pdbx_strand_id
1 'polypeptide(L)'
;MTAKECSVPGSSFRASAMPDQEASVVSRGALPQFAGLSHLCIVVDYIRTAVDYYGQLLGAEPDYGLPYWQNEGFFQINGVCQTPDEGEVSVAVLRVPGTGLTLHLVQYHTPIGQKEPAPSAPNDVNGVRSVALEVVNLEEAAAHLHTMPDVSFPTEEEGAGVIPLSQTGPEQVCFFDQDLSKADTRSVDTARRISRTRGLSFQDRYGVRWEFLHSDIP
;
A
#
# COMPACT_ATOMS: atom_id res chain seq x y z
N MET A 1 -18.74 41.74 -50.45
CA MET A 1 -17.29 41.86 -50.21
C MET A 1 -16.93 40.87 -49.12
N THR A 2 -16.32 39.77 -49.53
CA THR A 2 -15.90 38.60 -48.75
C THR A 2 -14.38 38.65 -48.55
N ALA A 3 -13.91 38.45 -47.33
CA ALA A 3 -12.56 38.00 -46.93
C ALA A 3 -12.46 38.16 -45.39
N LYS A 4 -11.83 37.30 -44.60
CA LYS A 4 -11.07 36.06 -44.84
C LYS A 4 -10.98 35.37 -43.48
N GLU A 5 -11.36 34.09 -43.40
CA GLU A 5 -11.00 33.22 -42.29
C GLU A 5 -9.51 32.88 -42.38
N CYS A 6 -8.79 33.00 -41.26
CA CYS A 6 -7.41 32.54 -41.13
C CYS A 6 -7.40 31.16 -40.46
N SER A 7 -7.26 30.12 -41.28
CA SER A 7 -6.96 28.75 -40.85
C SER A 7 -5.51 28.63 -40.40
N VAL A 8 -5.27 28.08 -39.21
CA VAL A 8 -3.93 27.63 -38.78
C VAL A 8 -3.92 26.10 -38.83
N PRO A 9 -2.90 25.45 -39.43
CA PRO A 9 -2.92 24.00 -39.68
C PRO A 9 -2.65 23.20 -38.42
N GLY A 10 -3.33 22.06 -38.29
CA GLY A 10 -3.11 21.10 -37.22
C GLY A 10 -1.70 20.49 -37.26
N SER A 11 -1.00 20.55 -36.13
CA SER A 11 0.15 19.70 -35.85
C SER A 11 -0.32 18.56 -34.94
N SER A 12 -0.67 17.44 -35.55
CA SER A 12 -0.77 16.17 -34.83
C SER A 12 0.62 15.82 -34.29
N PHE A 13 0.80 15.79 -32.97
CA PHE A 13 1.94 15.12 -32.36
C PHE A 13 1.80 13.62 -32.64
N ARG A 14 2.40 13.15 -33.74
CA ARG A 14 2.71 11.73 -33.90
C ARG A 14 3.88 11.44 -32.96
N ALA A 15 3.61 10.67 -31.91
CA ALA A 15 4.67 9.94 -31.22
C ALA A 15 5.41 9.11 -32.26
N SER A 16 6.65 9.47 -32.55
CA SER A 16 7.51 8.69 -33.43
C SER A 16 7.93 7.45 -32.65
N ALA A 17 7.34 6.30 -32.96
CA ALA A 17 7.78 5.02 -32.45
C ALA A 17 9.24 4.80 -32.87
N MET A 18 10.12 4.65 -31.89
CA MET A 18 11.47 4.14 -32.11
C MET A 18 11.39 2.62 -32.36
N PRO A 19 12.29 2.05 -33.18
CA PRO A 19 12.22 0.65 -33.58
C PRO A 19 12.43 -0.27 -32.38
N ASP A 20 11.53 -1.24 -32.24
CA ASP A 20 11.60 -2.34 -31.29
C ASP A 20 12.96 -3.05 -31.41
N GLN A 21 13.82 -2.88 -30.42
CA GLN A 21 14.90 -3.82 -30.17
C GLN A 21 14.27 -5.09 -29.60
N GLU A 22 14.47 -6.21 -30.30
CA GLU A 22 13.97 -7.54 -29.94
C GLU A 22 14.28 -7.88 -28.48
N ALA A 23 13.32 -7.61 -27.61
CA ALA A 23 13.25 -8.23 -26.30
C ALA A 23 13.11 -9.74 -26.56
N SER A 24 14.04 -10.53 -26.02
CA SER A 24 13.91 -11.99 -26.03
C SER A 24 12.61 -12.34 -25.30
N VAL A 25 11.59 -12.67 -26.08
CA VAL A 25 10.30 -13.15 -25.56
C VAL A 25 10.56 -14.55 -25.05
N VAL A 26 11.00 -14.66 -23.79
CA VAL A 26 10.77 -15.88 -23.01
C VAL A 26 9.27 -16.09 -23.09
N SER A 27 8.81 -17.18 -23.69
CA SER A 27 7.39 -17.50 -23.72
C SER A 27 6.95 -17.65 -22.27
N ARG A 28 6.36 -16.58 -21.74
CA ARG A 28 5.64 -16.60 -20.48
C ARG A 28 4.52 -17.63 -20.69
N GLY A 29 4.74 -18.88 -20.32
CA GLY A 29 3.64 -19.80 -20.05
C GLY A 29 2.63 -19.02 -19.20
N ALA A 30 1.33 -19.17 -19.45
CA ALA A 30 0.30 -18.22 -19.03
C ALA A 30 0.46 -17.84 -17.55
N LEU A 31 1.16 -16.71 -17.30
CA LEU A 31 1.27 -16.15 -15.97
C LEU A 31 -0.13 -15.77 -15.51
N PRO A 32 -0.42 -15.78 -14.20
CA PRO A 32 -1.67 -15.26 -13.70
C PRO A 32 -1.93 -13.84 -14.22
N GLN A 33 -3.12 -13.61 -14.75
CA GLN A 33 -3.58 -12.28 -15.11
C GLN A 33 -4.28 -11.68 -13.89
N PHE A 34 -3.66 -10.67 -13.29
CA PHE A 34 -4.23 -9.98 -12.15
C PHE A 34 -5.19 -8.88 -12.62
N ALA A 35 -6.39 -8.85 -12.03
CA ALA A 35 -7.37 -7.79 -12.29
C ALA A 35 -7.21 -6.58 -11.36
N GLY A 36 -6.49 -6.74 -10.25
CA GLY A 36 -6.25 -5.69 -9.26
C GLY A 36 -5.86 -6.25 -7.89
N LEU A 37 -5.63 -5.36 -6.94
CA LEU A 37 -5.48 -5.69 -5.53
C LEU A 37 -6.88 -5.85 -4.91
N SER A 38 -7.19 -7.00 -4.32
CA SER A 38 -8.51 -7.23 -3.74
C SER A 38 -8.65 -6.60 -2.34
N HIS A 39 -7.77 -6.95 -1.41
CA HIS A 39 -7.84 -6.48 -0.03
C HIS A 39 -6.53 -6.72 0.72
N LEU A 40 -6.37 -6.03 1.85
CA LEU A 40 -5.42 -6.36 2.92
C LEU A 40 -6.20 -7.06 4.04
N CYS A 41 -5.75 -8.26 4.42
CA CYS A 41 -6.35 -9.01 5.52
C CYS A 41 -5.62 -8.71 6.83
N ILE A 42 -6.38 -8.39 7.89
CA ILE A 42 -5.85 -8.11 9.22
C ILE A 42 -6.63 -8.95 10.23
N VAL A 43 -5.92 -9.81 10.95
CA VAL A 43 -6.52 -10.62 12.02
C VAL A 43 -6.65 -9.75 13.27
N VAL A 44 -7.84 -9.75 13.88
CA VAL A 44 -8.19 -8.87 14.99
C VAL A 44 -8.76 -9.65 16.17
N ASP A 45 -8.66 -9.06 17.35
CA ASP A 45 -9.16 -9.61 18.61
C ASP A 45 -10.70 -9.51 18.72
N TYR A 46 -11.25 -8.33 18.41
CA TYR A 46 -12.68 -8.04 18.51
C TYR A 46 -13.15 -7.16 17.34
N ILE A 47 -14.03 -7.71 16.51
CA ILE A 47 -14.36 -7.14 15.19
C ILE A 47 -14.95 -5.73 15.26
N ARG A 48 -15.81 -5.45 16.26
CA ARG A 48 -16.43 -4.12 16.41
C ARG A 48 -15.42 -3.07 16.83
N THR A 49 -14.57 -3.40 17.81
CA THR A 49 -13.48 -2.53 18.26
C THR A 49 -12.52 -2.23 17.11
N ALA A 50 -12.21 -3.23 16.28
CA ALA A 50 -11.35 -3.05 15.12
C ALA A 50 -11.98 -2.14 14.05
N VAL A 51 -13.28 -2.29 13.78
CA VAL A 51 -14.01 -1.41 12.85
C VAL A 51 -13.93 0.04 13.31
N ASP A 52 -14.26 0.30 14.58
CA ASP A 52 -14.20 1.65 15.15
C ASP A 52 -12.77 2.20 15.13
N TYR A 53 -11.79 1.36 15.44
CA TYR A 53 -10.37 1.72 15.44
C TYR A 53 -9.90 2.17 14.06
N TYR A 54 -10.12 1.39 13.00
CA TYR A 54 -9.71 1.77 11.65
C TYR A 54 -10.54 2.94 11.08
N GLY A 55 -11.79 3.09 11.53
CA GLY A 55 -12.59 4.27 11.26
C GLY A 55 -11.94 5.53 11.83
N GLN A 56 -11.40 5.46 13.06
CA GLN A 56 -10.69 6.59 13.68
C GLN A 56 -9.30 6.81 13.06
N LEU A 57 -8.52 5.74 12.87
CA LEU A 57 -7.13 5.81 12.41
C LEU A 57 -6.98 6.28 10.96
N LEU A 58 -7.82 5.77 10.06
CA LEU A 58 -7.66 5.94 8.61
C LEU A 58 -8.87 6.65 7.97
N GLY A 59 -9.89 7.00 8.75
CA GLY A 59 -11.19 7.38 8.17
C GLY A 59 -11.85 6.24 7.40
N ALA A 60 -11.52 4.98 7.72
CA ALA A 60 -12.01 3.84 6.98
C ALA A 60 -13.52 3.67 7.13
N GLU A 61 -14.22 3.48 6.02
CA GLU A 61 -15.67 3.36 5.97
C GLU A 61 -16.08 1.88 5.92
N PRO A 62 -16.89 1.37 6.88
CA PRO A 62 -17.40 0.02 6.81
C PRO A 62 -18.38 -0.15 5.64
N ASP A 63 -18.24 -1.27 4.93
CA ASP A 63 -19.14 -1.67 3.84
C ASP A 63 -20.14 -2.72 4.36
N TYR A 64 -19.68 -3.92 4.68
CA TYR A 64 -20.51 -4.99 5.24
C TYR A 64 -19.74 -5.88 6.23
N GLY A 65 -20.50 -6.64 7.02
CA GLY A 65 -19.95 -7.60 7.98
C GLY A 65 -20.66 -8.94 7.93
N LEU A 66 -19.93 -9.99 8.31
CA LEU A 66 -20.36 -11.38 8.37
C LEU A 66 -20.14 -11.88 9.81
N PRO A 67 -21.11 -11.71 10.72
CA PRO A 67 -20.95 -12.12 12.12
C PRO A 67 -21.10 -13.65 12.26
N TYR A 68 -20.21 -14.28 13.03
CA TYR A 68 -20.20 -15.72 13.31
C TYR A 68 -20.44 -16.60 12.07
N TRP A 69 -19.79 -16.24 10.97
CA TRP A 69 -19.94 -16.87 9.68
C TRP A 69 -19.17 -18.18 9.63
N GLN A 70 -19.86 -19.24 9.22
CA GLN A 70 -19.30 -20.56 8.98
C GLN A 70 -19.21 -20.77 7.48
N ASN A 71 -18.01 -21.04 6.98
CA ASN A 71 -17.78 -21.22 5.55
C ASN A 71 -16.57 -22.10 5.26
N GLU A 72 -16.83 -23.36 4.95
CA GLU A 72 -15.80 -24.38 4.68
C GLU A 72 -14.75 -23.90 3.66
N GLY A 73 -15.19 -23.28 2.55
CA GLY A 73 -14.30 -22.79 1.50
C GLY A 73 -13.34 -21.68 1.97
N PHE A 74 -13.80 -20.78 2.84
CA PHE A 74 -12.94 -19.76 3.46
C PHE A 74 -11.83 -20.43 4.27
N PHE A 75 -12.17 -21.39 5.13
CA PHE A 75 -11.17 -22.07 5.97
C PHE A 75 -10.21 -22.94 5.15
N GLN A 76 -10.69 -23.57 4.07
CA GLN A 76 -9.85 -24.34 3.14
C GLN A 76 -8.83 -23.46 2.41
N ILE A 77 -9.26 -22.33 1.84
CA ILE A 77 -8.37 -21.43 1.09
C ILE A 77 -7.32 -20.80 2.01
N ASN A 78 -7.67 -20.49 3.25
CA ASN A 78 -6.75 -19.88 4.21
C ASN A 78 -5.90 -20.91 4.99
N GLY A 79 -6.17 -22.22 4.86
CA GLY A 79 -5.39 -23.28 5.51
C GLY A 79 -5.40 -23.24 7.05
N VAL A 80 -6.47 -22.71 7.65
CA VAL A 80 -6.52 -22.36 9.09
C VAL A 80 -6.80 -23.56 9.99
N CYS A 81 -7.51 -24.57 9.50
CA CYS A 81 -7.85 -25.75 10.30
C CYS A 81 -7.91 -27.05 9.47
N GLN A 82 -7.77 -28.18 10.17
CA GLN A 82 -7.91 -29.52 9.59
C GLN A 82 -9.37 -29.94 9.43
N THR A 83 -10.31 -29.26 10.11
CA THR A 83 -11.77 -29.42 10.02
C THR A 83 -12.43 -28.11 9.56
N PRO A 84 -12.35 -27.78 8.25
CA PRO A 84 -12.83 -26.50 7.72
C PRO A 84 -14.33 -26.25 7.88
N ASP A 85 -15.12 -27.31 7.98
CA ASP A 85 -16.57 -27.30 8.17
C ASP A 85 -16.99 -26.90 9.58
N GLU A 86 -16.09 -27.01 10.57
CA GLU A 86 -16.29 -26.60 11.96
C GLU A 86 -15.79 -25.17 12.23
N GLY A 87 -15.20 -24.52 11.23
CA GLY A 87 -14.62 -23.19 11.36
C GLY A 87 -15.68 -22.09 11.52
N GLU A 88 -15.40 -21.13 12.40
CA GLU A 88 -16.26 -19.97 12.61
C GLU A 88 -15.44 -18.68 12.73
N VAL A 89 -15.87 -17.65 12.00
CA VAL A 89 -15.15 -16.37 11.90
C VAL A 89 -16.13 -15.20 11.86
N SER A 90 -15.71 -14.03 12.32
CA SER A 90 -16.40 -12.78 12.01
C SER A 90 -15.54 -11.94 11.08
N VAL A 91 -16.13 -11.45 10.00
CA VAL A 91 -15.44 -10.62 9.01
C VAL A 91 -16.11 -9.25 8.95
N ALA A 92 -15.31 -8.20 8.82
CA ALA A 92 -15.77 -6.86 8.46
C ALA A 92 -14.93 -6.33 7.30
N VAL A 93 -15.61 -5.75 6.31
CA VAL A 93 -14.99 -5.17 5.12
C VAL A 93 -15.08 -3.66 5.23
N LEU A 94 -13.93 -2.98 5.14
CA LEU A 94 -13.82 -1.52 5.20
C LEU A 94 -13.09 -1.00 3.98
N ARG A 95 -13.39 0.22 3.55
CA ARG A 95 -12.68 0.92 2.47
C ARG A 95 -11.95 2.12 3.03
N VAL A 96 -10.71 2.34 2.60
CA VAL A 96 -9.94 3.54 2.95
C VAL A 96 -10.14 4.58 1.85
N PRO A 97 -10.84 5.70 2.11
CA PRO A 97 -11.17 6.69 1.09
C PRO A 97 -9.95 7.19 0.31
N GLY A 98 -10.11 7.38 -0.99
CA GLY A 98 -9.07 7.93 -1.87
C GLY A 98 -7.92 6.99 -2.26
N THR A 99 -7.82 5.78 -1.68
CA THR A 99 -6.67 4.88 -1.90
C THR A 99 -6.97 3.66 -2.76
N GLY A 100 -8.26 3.31 -2.92
CA GLY A 100 -8.67 2.02 -3.50
C GLY A 100 -8.39 0.81 -2.60
N LEU A 101 -7.82 1.01 -1.40
CA LEU A 101 -7.53 -0.05 -0.44
C LEU A 101 -8.80 -0.51 0.27
N THR A 102 -9.00 -1.83 0.29
CA THR A 102 -10.03 -2.50 1.09
C THR A 102 -9.35 -3.29 2.21
N LEU A 103 -9.85 -3.13 3.44
CA LEU A 103 -9.42 -3.90 4.61
C LEU A 103 -10.43 -5.01 4.88
N HIS A 104 -9.94 -6.25 5.01
CA HIS A 104 -10.69 -7.38 5.54
C HIS A 104 -10.23 -7.62 6.98
N LEU A 105 -11.04 -7.18 7.94
CA LEU A 105 -10.81 -7.47 9.35
C LEU A 105 -11.39 -8.85 9.66
N VAL A 106 -10.60 -9.72 10.29
CA VAL A 106 -10.95 -11.12 10.52
C VAL A 106 -10.76 -11.48 11.99
N GLN A 107 -11.85 -11.84 12.67
CA GLN A 107 -11.83 -12.37 14.02
C GLN A 107 -12.16 -13.87 13.99
N TYR A 108 -11.19 -14.72 14.30
CA TYR A 108 -11.44 -16.16 14.42
C TYR A 108 -12.08 -16.51 15.76
N HIS A 109 -13.19 -17.25 15.71
CA HIS A 109 -13.84 -17.85 16.88
C HIS A 109 -13.47 -19.33 17.01
N THR A 110 -13.33 -20.03 15.89
CA THR A 110 -12.86 -21.42 15.82
C THR A 110 -12.06 -21.66 14.53
N PRO A 111 -10.79 -22.13 14.60
CA PRO A 111 -9.95 -22.20 15.80
C PRO A 111 -9.44 -20.81 16.21
N ILE A 112 -9.18 -20.62 17.51
CA ILE A 112 -8.61 -19.37 18.03
C ILE A 112 -7.09 -19.42 17.94
N GLY A 113 -6.49 -18.45 17.24
CA GLY A 113 -5.05 -18.25 17.19
C GLY A 113 -4.50 -17.34 18.30
N GLN A 114 -3.25 -16.90 18.15
CA GLN A 114 -2.68 -15.86 19.02
C GLN A 114 -3.43 -14.54 18.80
N LYS A 115 -3.73 -13.83 19.89
CA LYS A 115 -4.49 -12.56 19.85
C LYS A 115 -3.62 -11.32 19.86
N GLU A 116 -2.32 -11.48 20.10
CA GLU A 116 -1.34 -10.41 20.11
C GLU A 116 -0.33 -10.63 18.98
N PRO A 117 0.12 -9.56 18.30
CA PRO A 117 1.14 -9.68 17.26
C PRO A 117 2.46 -10.21 17.83
N ALA A 118 3.10 -11.14 17.13
CA ALA A 118 4.44 -11.57 17.48
C ALA A 118 5.45 -10.42 17.28
N PRO A 119 6.40 -10.22 18.19
CA PRO A 119 7.41 -9.18 18.04
C PRO A 119 8.33 -9.49 16.85
N SER A 120 8.64 -8.48 16.04
CA SER A 120 9.64 -8.56 14.96
C SER A 120 10.30 -7.20 14.75
N ALA A 121 11.63 -7.20 14.65
CA ALA A 121 12.36 -5.98 14.34
C ALA A 121 12.09 -5.53 12.90
N PRO A 122 12.12 -4.21 12.60
CA PRO A 122 11.85 -3.70 11.27
C PRO A 122 12.72 -4.29 10.16
N ASN A 123 13.95 -4.66 10.48
CA ASN A 123 14.98 -5.16 9.58
C ASN A 123 15.09 -6.70 9.53
N ASP A 124 14.20 -7.42 10.20
CA ASP A 124 14.17 -8.89 10.11
C ASP A 124 13.65 -9.37 8.75
N VAL A 125 14.18 -10.50 8.25
CA VAL A 125 13.58 -11.20 7.11
C VAL A 125 12.24 -11.78 7.58
N ASN A 126 11.14 -11.28 7.01
CA ASN A 126 9.78 -11.69 7.33
C ASN A 126 8.86 -11.45 6.11
N GLY A 127 7.56 -11.73 6.23
CA GLY A 127 6.54 -11.47 5.22
C GLY A 127 6.31 -9.97 4.95
N VAL A 128 5.06 -9.57 4.73
CA VAL A 128 4.71 -8.16 4.48
C VAL A 128 5.23 -7.28 5.62
N ARG A 129 6.00 -6.23 5.28
CA ARG A 129 6.69 -5.39 6.27
C ARG A 129 6.03 -4.06 6.55
N SER A 130 5.38 -3.47 5.56
CA SER A 130 4.64 -2.22 5.70
C SER A 130 3.59 -2.07 4.61
N VAL A 131 2.62 -1.20 4.88
CA VAL A 131 1.61 -0.73 3.94
C VAL A 131 1.76 0.77 3.81
N ALA A 132 2.13 1.24 2.62
CA ALA A 132 2.38 2.65 2.35
C ALA A 132 1.18 3.31 1.69
N LEU A 133 0.75 4.45 2.24
CA LEU A 133 -0.29 5.30 1.69
C LEU A 133 0.29 6.68 1.37
N GLU A 134 -0.01 7.19 0.17
CA GLU A 134 0.27 8.60 -0.15
C GLU A 134 -0.80 9.48 0.52
N VAL A 135 -0.36 10.46 1.31
CA VAL A 135 -1.25 11.39 2.03
C VAL A 135 -1.09 12.81 1.51
N VAL A 136 -2.18 13.60 1.60
CA VAL A 136 -2.20 14.98 1.11
C VAL A 136 -1.40 15.92 2.01
N ASN A 137 -1.49 15.74 3.34
CA ASN A 137 -0.83 16.58 4.33
C ASN A 137 -0.22 15.70 5.43
N LEU A 138 1.11 15.59 5.44
CA LEU A 138 1.84 14.75 6.39
C LEU A 138 1.80 15.31 7.80
N GLU A 139 1.82 16.63 7.96
CA GLU A 139 1.81 17.30 9.25
C GLU A 139 0.46 17.09 9.97
N GLU A 140 -0.66 17.21 9.25
CA GLU A 140 -1.99 16.89 9.79
C GLU A 140 -2.12 15.40 10.15
N ALA A 141 -1.60 14.52 9.28
CA ALA A 141 -1.62 13.08 9.54
C ALA A 141 -0.78 12.72 10.78
N ALA A 142 0.41 13.31 10.93
CA ALA A 142 1.27 13.13 12.10
C ALA A 142 0.57 13.62 13.39
N ALA A 143 -0.04 14.81 13.35
CA ALA A 143 -0.77 15.36 14.48
C ALA A 143 -1.95 14.46 14.88
N HIS A 144 -2.68 13.92 13.91
CA HIS A 144 -3.76 12.96 14.17
C HIS A 144 -3.25 11.68 14.82
N LEU A 145 -2.18 11.08 14.30
CA LEU A 145 -1.61 9.83 14.85
C LEU A 145 -1.11 10.00 16.28
N HIS A 146 -0.62 11.18 16.66
CA HIS A 146 -0.25 11.49 18.04
C HIS A 146 -1.44 11.53 19.02
N THR A 147 -2.67 11.64 18.52
CA THR A 147 -3.89 11.52 19.35
C THR A 147 -4.34 10.08 19.55
N MET A 148 -3.78 9.12 18.80
CA MET A 148 -4.17 7.71 18.84
C MET A 148 -3.38 6.97 19.93
N PRO A 149 -4.05 6.42 20.96
CA PRO A 149 -3.36 5.82 22.11
C PRO A 149 -2.66 4.49 21.81
N ASP A 150 -3.12 3.78 20.78
CA ASP A 150 -2.61 2.44 20.42
C ASP A 150 -1.69 2.47 19.18
N VAL A 151 -1.15 3.64 18.85
CA VAL A 151 -0.15 3.82 17.79
C VAL A 151 1.23 3.93 18.44
N SER A 152 2.19 3.17 17.91
CA SER A 152 3.59 3.23 18.33
C SER A 152 4.48 3.69 17.20
N PHE A 153 5.41 4.59 17.50
CA PHE A 153 6.38 5.10 16.54
C PHE A 153 7.75 4.44 16.76
N PRO A 154 8.58 4.28 15.71
CA PRO A 154 9.89 3.64 15.83
C PRO A 154 10.88 4.34 16.75
N THR A 155 10.72 5.64 17.00
CA THR A 155 11.62 6.46 17.82
C THR A 155 10.85 7.35 18.79
N GLU A 156 11.31 7.41 20.05
CA GLU A 156 10.69 8.18 21.15
C GLU A 156 11.24 9.62 21.28
N GLU A 157 12.23 10.02 20.47
CA GLU A 157 12.69 11.42 20.44
C GLU A 157 11.53 12.34 20.01
N GLU A 158 11.40 13.49 20.68
CA GLU A 158 10.26 14.42 20.55
C GLU A 158 9.79 14.59 19.10
N GLY A 159 8.63 13.98 18.81
CA GLY A 159 7.94 14.04 17.54
C GLY A 159 8.17 12.80 16.70
N ALA A 160 7.07 12.09 16.40
CA ALA A 160 6.97 11.24 15.23
C ALA A 160 7.00 12.14 13.99
N GLY A 161 8.17 12.74 13.77
CA GLY A 161 8.35 13.79 12.82
C GLY A 161 8.14 13.25 11.42
N VAL A 162 7.62 14.12 10.58
CA VAL A 162 7.69 13.92 9.15
C VAL A 162 9.16 13.97 8.73
N ILE A 163 9.74 12.81 8.45
CA ILE A 163 11.15 12.63 8.09
C ILE A 163 11.30 12.79 6.57
N PRO A 164 12.15 13.73 6.09
CA PRO A 164 12.54 13.75 4.69
C PRO A 164 13.48 12.59 4.38
N LEU A 165 13.29 11.94 3.23
CA LEU A 165 14.33 11.06 2.70
C LEU A 165 15.55 11.91 2.31
N SER A 166 16.74 11.37 2.59
CA SER A 166 18.00 12.03 2.23
C SER A 166 18.13 12.20 0.71
N GLN A 167 18.93 13.18 0.31
CA GLN A 167 19.28 13.35 -1.10
C GLN A 167 19.84 12.04 -1.68
N THR A 168 19.27 11.65 -2.81
CA THR A 168 19.68 10.50 -3.61
C THR A 168 20.25 11.02 -4.93
N GLY A 169 21.47 10.59 -5.26
CA GLY A 169 22.10 10.86 -6.55
C GLY A 169 21.67 9.84 -7.62
N PRO A 170 21.66 10.19 -8.92
CA PRO A 170 21.32 9.27 -10.00
C PRO A 170 22.17 8.00 -10.01
N GLU A 171 23.43 8.07 -9.58
CA GLU A 171 24.35 6.95 -9.46
C GLU A 171 23.95 5.90 -8.41
N GLN A 172 23.04 6.25 -7.50
CA GLN A 172 22.49 5.35 -6.49
C GLN A 172 21.23 4.62 -6.97
N VAL A 173 20.72 4.98 -8.15
CA VAL A 173 19.52 4.36 -8.75
C VAL A 173 19.93 3.46 -9.91
N CYS A 174 19.57 2.18 -9.81
CA CYS A 174 19.80 1.17 -10.82
C CYS A 174 18.49 0.45 -11.15
N PHE A 175 18.14 0.35 -12.44
CA PHE A 175 16.97 -0.42 -12.89
C PHE A 175 17.38 -1.85 -13.26
N PHE A 176 16.51 -2.81 -13.00
CA PHE A 176 16.80 -4.23 -13.28
C PHE A 176 17.01 -4.56 -14.77
N ASP A 177 16.50 -3.72 -15.66
CA ASP A 177 16.65 -3.81 -17.11
C ASP A 177 17.77 -2.90 -17.66
N GLN A 178 18.50 -2.21 -16.79
CA GLN A 178 19.51 -1.23 -17.19
C GLN A 178 20.79 -1.91 -17.71
N ASP A 179 21.29 -1.40 -18.82
CA ASP A 179 22.66 -1.63 -19.28
C ASP A 179 23.62 -0.77 -18.44
N LEU A 180 24.30 -1.38 -17.48
CA LEU A 180 25.21 -0.70 -16.55
C LEU A 180 26.39 0.01 -17.24
N SER A 181 26.64 -0.25 -18.53
CA SER A 181 27.66 0.46 -19.30
C SER A 181 27.20 1.84 -19.81
N LYS A 182 25.92 2.19 -19.63
CA LYS A 182 25.32 3.43 -20.14
C LYS A 182 24.62 4.21 -19.03
N ALA A 183 24.61 5.54 -19.19
CA ALA A 183 23.80 6.41 -18.36
C ALA A 183 22.31 6.18 -18.66
N ASP A 184 21.50 6.05 -17.60
CA ASP A 184 20.05 5.95 -17.70
C ASP A 184 19.40 7.24 -17.20
N THR A 185 18.71 7.94 -18.09
CA THR A 185 18.02 9.20 -17.76
C THR A 185 16.90 9.01 -16.74
N ARG A 186 16.30 7.81 -16.65
CA ARG A 186 15.29 7.47 -15.63
C ARG A 186 15.85 7.59 -14.22
N SER A 187 17.16 7.37 -14.04
CA SER A 187 17.82 7.46 -12.73
C SER A 187 17.79 8.90 -12.19
N VAL A 188 17.85 9.91 -13.06
CA VAL A 188 17.77 11.32 -12.65
C VAL A 188 16.39 11.66 -12.08
N ASP A 189 15.33 11.24 -12.77
CA ASP A 189 13.95 11.52 -12.33
C ASP A 189 13.58 10.74 -11.07
N THR A 190 13.97 9.47 -10.99
CA THR A 190 13.75 8.65 -9.78
C THR A 190 14.51 9.19 -8.58
N ALA A 191 15.79 9.53 -8.75
CA ALA A 191 16.61 10.10 -7.68
C ALA A 191 16.02 11.43 -7.18
N ARG A 192 15.52 12.27 -8.09
CA ARG A 192 14.80 13.50 -7.75
C ARG A 192 13.52 13.22 -6.98
N ARG A 193 12.71 12.23 -7.39
CA ARG A 193 11.46 11.87 -6.71
C ARG A 193 11.74 11.41 -5.28
N ILE A 194 12.67 10.46 -5.10
CA ILE A 194 13.05 9.95 -3.78
C ILE A 194 13.54 11.08 -2.88
N SER A 195 14.40 11.96 -3.40
CA SER A 195 14.94 13.11 -2.64
C SER A 195 13.89 14.14 -2.22
N ARG A 196 12.67 14.07 -2.78
CA ARG A 196 11.54 14.94 -2.45
C ARG A 196 10.45 14.22 -1.67
N THR A 197 10.63 12.94 -1.39
CA THR A 197 9.69 12.18 -0.57
C THR A 197 9.97 12.48 0.90
N ARG A 198 8.90 12.77 1.61
CA ARG A 198 8.86 12.84 3.07
C ARG A 198 7.89 11.80 3.57
N GLY A 199 8.05 11.36 4.81
CA GLY A 199 7.10 10.44 5.39
C GLY A 199 7.28 10.21 6.87
N LEU A 200 6.38 9.42 7.41
CA LEU A 200 6.44 8.89 8.77
C LEU A 200 6.02 7.44 8.74
N SER A 201 6.50 6.65 9.70
CA SER A 201 6.03 5.28 9.89
C SER A 201 5.59 5.06 11.32
N PHE A 202 4.62 4.18 11.49
CA PHE A 202 4.08 3.81 12.78
C PHE A 202 3.55 2.37 12.73
N GLN A 203 3.37 1.76 13.89
CA GLN A 203 2.74 0.47 14.03
C GLN A 203 1.42 0.64 14.77
N ASP A 204 0.37 0.02 14.23
CA ASP A 204 -0.94 0.02 14.87
C ASP A 204 -1.08 -1.07 15.95
N ARG A 205 -2.22 -1.07 16.64
CA ARG A 205 -2.55 -2.05 17.69
C ARG A 205 -2.52 -3.51 17.24
N TYR A 206 -2.68 -3.77 15.95
CA TYR A 206 -2.70 -5.11 15.36
C TYR A 206 -1.34 -5.49 14.74
N GLY A 207 -0.31 -4.67 14.95
CA GLY A 207 1.05 -4.94 14.50
C GLY A 207 1.29 -4.61 13.03
N VAL A 208 0.32 -4.00 12.33
CA VAL A 208 0.55 -3.56 10.96
C VAL A 208 1.39 -2.30 11.00
N ARG A 209 2.48 -2.32 10.24
CA ARG A 209 3.29 -1.13 10.02
C ARG A 209 2.72 -0.33 8.86
N TRP A 210 2.40 0.91 9.13
CA TRP A 210 1.94 1.87 8.15
C TRP A 210 3.04 2.87 7.83
N GLU A 211 3.08 3.29 6.57
CA GLU A 211 3.92 4.39 6.10
C GLU A 211 3.02 5.43 5.46
N PHE A 212 3.07 6.66 5.93
CA PHE A 212 2.45 7.78 5.24
C PHE A 212 3.54 8.54 4.50
N LEU A 213 3.36 8.68 3.19
CA LEU A 213 4.32 9.30 2.29
C LEU A 213 3.68 10.50 1.59
N HIS A 214 4.50 11.50 1.30
CA HIS A 214 4.16 12.60 0.41
C HIS A 214 5.36 12.90 -0.46
N SER A 215 5.13 13.11 -1.75
CA SER A 215 6.18 13.56 -2.67
C SER A 215 5.74 14.86 -3.30
N ASP A 216 6.54 15.91 -3.15
CA ASP A 216 6.32 17.19 -3.82
C ASP A 216 6.55 17.02 -5.33
N ILE A 217 5.52 16.58 -6.04
CA ILE A 217 5.51 16.49 -7.49
C ILE A 217 4.65 17.65 -8.01
N PRO A 218 5.24 18.62 -8.75
CA PRO A 218 4.48 19.72 -9.36
C PRO A 218 3.57 19.24 -10.50
#